data_AF-A0AA39UK59-F1
#
_entry.id   AF-A0AA39UK59-F1
#
_cell.length_a   1.000
_cell.length_b   1.000
_cell.length_c   1.000
_cell.angle_alpha   90.00
_cell.angle_beta   90.00
_cell.angle_gamma   90.00
#
_symmetry.space_group_name_H-M   'P 1'
#
loop_
_entity.id
_entity.type
_entity.pdbx_description
1 polymer ?
#
loop_
_entity_poly.entity_id
_entity_poly.type
_entity_poly.pdbx_seq_one_letter_code
_entity_poly.pdbx_strand_id
1 'polypeptide(L)'
;MPRKPIDHDALRRSYLQSPSSHGIYIGNSSVLSTSNLQWLPMDGGGHVLADTSHEGPSHAILLTVLRISAQDCWVYPDGRWKGPTLYTKSFADTRLRCSGVIPVAGVFRDDFEHVIKNLESIRNMIASPRVKRGVLVPVETGDPTDESKLKVKFQHILFKEKDPIEGGVRTRASTRSQHPWTMDNWPVTSVAAEEALKDMKPTYGVDPLPLYDSEGKPVDPELYHRSLVGATVEVRFNLCHWRIMNEDVYVAYVDNMCILPVPATVLPSPAKKRRSVQAEHPLSPSKRLRH
;
A
#
# COMPACT_ATOMS: atom_id res chain seq x y z
N MET A 1 -19.28 -15.16 31.73
CA MET A 1 -20.03 -14.94 30.47
C MET A 1 -19.17 -15.36 29.30
N PRO A 2 -19.59 -16.31 28.46
CA PRO A 2 -18.81 -16.72 27.30
C PRO A 2 -18.76 -15.57 26.28
N ARG A 3 -17.56 -15.18 25.84
CA ARG A 3 -17.39 -14.21 24.75
C ARG A 3 -18.02 -14.79 23.50
N LYS A 4 -18.97 -14.05 22.90
CA LYS A 4 -19.51 -14.41 21.58
C LYS A 4 -18.36 -14.50 20.57
N PRO A 5 -18.35 -15.49 19.66
CA PRO A 5 -17.40 -15.53 18.56
C PRO A 5 -17.49 -14.23 17.75
N ILE A 6 -16.34 -13.65 17.41
CA ILE A 6 -16.29 -12.48 16.53
C ILE A 6 -16.60 -12.99 15.12
N ASP A 7 -17.63 -12.44 14.48
CA ASP A 7 -17.90 -12.69 13.07
C ASP A 7 -16.87 -11.90 12.24
N HIS A 8 -15.83 -12.61 11.80
CA HIS A 8 -14.73 -12.04 11.04
C HIS A 8 -15.19 -11.47 9.68
N ASP A 9 -16.25 -12.02 9.07
CA ASP A 9 -16.77 -11.55 7.79
C ASP A 9 -17.63 -10.30 7.93
N ALA A 10 -18.42 -10.21 8.98
CA ALA A 10 -19.11 -8.96 9.34
C ALA A 10 -18.08 -7.86 9.68
N LEU A 11 -17.01 -8.21 10.39
CA LEU A 11 -15.94 -7.27 10.73
C LEU A 11 -15.17 -6.79 9.48
N ARG A 12 -14.79 -7.71 8.57
CA ARG A 12 -14.22 -7.35 7.25
C ARG A 12 -15.13 -6.39 6.50
N ARG A 13 -16.41 -6.74 6.36
CA ARG A 13 -17.40 -5.90 5.67
C ARG A 13 -17.49 -4.52 6.31
N SER A 14 -17.49 -4.42 7.64
CA SER A 14 -17.56 -3.12 8.32
C SER A 14 -16.34 -2.21 8.02
N TYR A 15 -15.14 -2.78 7.85
CA TYR A 15 -13.96 -2.00 7.45
C TYR A 15 -13.97 -1.61 5.98
N LEU A 16 -14.43 -2.51 5.10
CA LEU A 16 -14.46 -2.28 3.65
C LEU A 16 -15.69 -1.46 3.19
N GLN A 17 -16.66 -1.21 4.08
CA GLN A 17 -17.89 -0.42 3.83
C GLN A 17 -17.66 1.10 3.83
N SER A 18 -16.48 1.57 3.41
CA SER A 18 -16.29 3.00 3.15
C SER A 18 -17.25 3.45 2.04
N PRO A 19 -17.96 4.60 2.18
CA PRO A 19 -19.00 5.06 1.26
C PRO A 19 -18.53 5.36 -0.18
N SER A 20 -17.25 5.16 -0.48
CA SER A 20 -16.66 5.24 -1.81
C SER A 20 -16.68 3.92 -2.58
N SER A 21 -17.56 2.96 -2.26
CA SER A 21 -17.63 1.55 -2.72
C SER A 21 -17.41 1.31 -4.23
N HIS A 22 -16.16 1.37 -4.67
CA HIS A 22 -15.67 0.97 -5.99
C HIS A 22 -14.30 0.32 -5.76
N GLY A 23 -14.22 -0.97 -6.05
CA GLY A 23 -12.99 -1.73 -5.96
C GLY A 23 -13.20 -3.23 -5.84
N ILE A 24 -12.38 -4.00 -6.56
CA ILE A 24 -12.37 -5.46 -6.54
C ILE A 24 -11.45 -5.92 -5.40
N TYR A 25 -12.03 -6.48 -4.33
CA TYR A 25 -11.26 -6.88 -3.16
C TYR A 25 -10.42 -8.15 -3.42
N ILE A 26 -9.12 -7.95 -3.62
CA ILE A 26 -8.20 -9.03 -4.02
C ILE A 26 -7.72 -9.91 -2.87
N GLY A 27 -8.16 -9.66 -1.63
CA GLY A 27 -7.99 -10.59 -0.51
C GLY A 27 -9.00 -11.74 -0.50
N ASN A 28 -10.05 -11.69 -1.33
CA ASN A 28 -10.99 -12.79 -1.49
C ASN A 28 -10.42 -13.86 -2.44
N SER A 29 -10.34 -15.11 -1.98
CA SER A 29 -9.81 -16.27 -2.72
C SER A 29 -10.50 -16.54 -4.06
N SER A 30 -11.77 -16.16 -4.20
CA SER A 30 -12.59 -16.46 -5.38
C SER A 30 -12.81 -15.25 -6.29
N VAL A 31 -12.23 -14.09 -5.96
CA VAL A 31 -12.54 -12.82 -6.63
C VAL A 31 -12.28 -12.84 -8.13
N LEU A 32 -11.22 -13.52 -8.58
CA LEU A 32 -10.88 -13.57 -10.00
C LEU A 32 -11.86 -14.42 -10.82
N SER A 33 -12.53 -15.38 -10.18
CA SER A 33 -13.58 -16.18 -10.84
C SER A 33 -14.89 -15.41 -10.99
N THR A 34 -15.08 -14.35 -10.22
CA THR A 34 -16.31 -13.53 -10.21
C THR A 34 -16.12 -12.16 -10.85
N SER A 35 -14.91 -11.82 -11.29
CA SER A 35 -14.58 -10.51 -11.87
C SER A 35 -14.27 -10.65 -13.35
N ASN A 36 -14.74 -9.69 -14.14
CA ASN A 36 -14.44 -9.63 -15.57
C ASN A 36 -13.22 -8.73 -15.81
N LEU A 37 -12.03 -9.29 -15.59
CA LEU A 37 -10.77 -8.56 -15.72
C LEU A 37 -10.08 -8.87 -17.05
N GLN A 38 -9.60 -7.85 -17.75
CA GLN A 38 -8.80 -7.99 -18.95
C GLN A 38 -7.69 -6.94 -19.03
N TRP A 39 -6.58 -7.28 -19.66
CA TRP A 39 -5.54 -6.31 -19.98
C TRP A 39 -5.87 -5.65 -21.32
N LEU A 40 -6.05 -4.33 -21.31
CA LEU A 40 -6.36 -3.55 -22.51
C LEU A 40 -5.19 -2.63 -22.88
N PRO A 41 -4.91 -2.43 -24.17
CA PRO A 41 -3.84 -1.53 -24.60
C PRO A 41 -4.12 -0.08 -24.17
N MET A 42 -3.07 0.66 -23.86
CA MET A 42 -3.12 2.09 -23.57
C MET A 42 -2.46 2.90 -24.69
N ASP A 43 -2.94 4.13 -24.92
CA ASP A 43 -2.22 5.07 -25.79
C ASP A 43 -0.84 5.38 -25.19
N GLY A 44 0.18 5.48 -26.05
CA GLY A 44 1.58 5.62 -25.61
C GLY A 44 2.26 4.29 -25.25
N GLY A 45 1.55 3.16 -25.40
CA GLY A 45 2.07 1.81 -25.24
C GLY A 45 1.90 1.21 -23.84
N GLY A 46 1.98 -0.12 -23.79
CA GLY A 46 1.66 -0.88 -22.57
C GLY A 46 0.18 -1.23 -22.47
N HIS A 47 -0.22 -1.70 -21.30
CA HIS A 47 -1.57 -2.16 -21.00
C HIS A 47 -2.03 -1.67 -19.63
N VAL A 48 -3.34 -1.48 -19.48
CA VAL A 48 -4.02 -1.25 -18.20
C VAL A 48 -4.91 -2.44 -17.90
N LEU A 49 -4.96 -2.84 -16.63
CA LEU A 49 -5.95 -3.80 -16.17
C LEU A 49 -7.31 -3.10 -16.16
N ALA A 50 -8.27 -3.65 -16.89
CA ALA A 50 -9.61 -3.10 -17.05
C ALA A 50 -10.65 -4.04 -16.46
N ASP A 51 -11.73 -3.45 -15.95
CA ASP A 51 -12.96 -4.14 -15.62
C ASP A 51 -13.93 -4.00 -16.80
N THR A 52 -14.30 -5.15 -17.38
CA THR A 52 -15.16 -5.24 -18.57
C THR A 52 -16.58 -5.69 -18.22
N SER A 53 -16.98 -5.58 -16.96
CA SER A 53 -18.35 -5.90 -16.52
C SER A 53 -19.41 -4.87 -16.94
N HIS A 54 -19.01 -3.67 -17.35
CA HIS A 54 -19.88 -2.56 -17.73
C HIS A 54 -19.79 -2.23 -19.23
N GLU A 55 -20.78 -1.49 -19.77
CA GLU A 55 -20.95 -1.18 -21.20
C GLU A 55 -19.80 -0.35 -21.84
N GLY A 56 -18.76 -0.02 -21.08
CA GLY A 56 -17.48 0.49 -21.59
C GLY A 56 -16.32 0.05 -20.70
N PRO A 57 -15.15 -0.29 -21.27
CA PRO A 57 -13.99 -0.68 -20.47
C PRO A 57 -13.53 0.50 -19.61
N SER A 58 -13.52 0.29 -18.29
CA SER A 58 -12.96 1.21 -17.32
C SER A 58 -11.72 0.57 -16.68
N HIS A 59 -10.78 1.37 -16.18
CA HIS A 59 -9.64 0.80 -15.46
C HIS A 59 -10.15 0.07 -14.20
N ALA A 60 -9.63 -1.13 -13.97
CA ALA A 60 -9.97 -1.91 -12.79
C ALA A 60 -9.34 -1.26 -11.56
N ILE A 61 -10.17 -0.96 -10.57
CA ILE A 61 -9.71 -0.56 -9.24
C ILE A 61 -9.61 -1.83 -8.39
N LEU A 62 -8.40 -2.24 -8.05
CA LEU A 62 -8.14 -3.32 -7.10
C LEU A 62 -8.09 -2.75 -5.69
N LEU A 63 -8.62 -3.53 -4.74
CA LEU A 63 -8.74 -3.16 -3.35
C LEU A 63 -8.05 -4.20 -2.48
N THR A 64 -7.18 -3.76 -1.56
CA THR A 64 -6.47 -4.64 -0.63
C THR A 64 -6.27 -3.98 0.72
N VAL A 65 -6.08 -4.77 1.77
CA VAL A 65 -5.74 -4.27 3.11
C VAL A 65 -4.40 -4.85 3.53
N LEU A 66 -3.44 -3.98 3.77
CA LEU A 66 -2.04 -4.33 3.98
C LEU A 66 -1.46 -3.51 5.12
N ARG A 67 -0.34 -3.95 5.69
CA ARG A 67 0.45 -3.09 6.58
C ARG A 67 1.56 -2.44 5.76
N ILE A 68 1.77 -1.13 5.88
CA ILE A 68 2.87 -0.49 5.16
C ILE A 68 4.21 -0.79 5.85
N SER A 69 5.18 -1.22 5.05
CA SER A 69 6.55 -1.51 5.50
C SER A 69 7.23 -0.24 6.04
N ALA A 70 7.99 -0.40 7.12
CA ALA A 70 8.86 0.66 7.62
C ALA A 70 10.16 0.79 6.81
N GLN A 71 10.57 -0.29 6.12
CA GLN A 71 11.82 -0.33 5.36
C GLN A 71 11.66 0.22 3.94
N ASP A 72 10.45 0.14 3.38
CA ASP A 72 10.16 0.55 2.01
C ASP A 72 8.97 1.51 1.97
N CYS A 73 9.15 2.70 2.53
CA CYS A 73 8.18 3.80 2.54
C CYS A 73 8.88 5.14 2.22
N TRP A 74 8.73 5.59 0.97
CA TRP A 74 9.34 6.78 0.39
C TRP A 74 8.25 7.73 -0.13
N VAL A 75 7.42 8.21 0.79
CA VAL A 75 6.23 9.04 0.53
C VAL A 75 6.40 10.48 1.04
N TYR A 76 7.64 10.98 1.03
CA TYR A 76 7.95 12.37 1.41
C TYR A 76 7.38 13.33 0.37
N PRO A 77 6.81 14.48 0.76
CA PRO A 77 6.12 15.38 -0.16
C PRO A 77 7.03 15.95 -1.26
N ASP A 78 8.33 16.05 -1.03
CA ASP A 78 9.31 16.46 -2.04
C ASP A 78 10.17 15.29 -2.55
N GLY A 79 9.81 14.05 -2.20
CA GLY A 79 10.62 12.86 -2.48
C GLY A 79 12.06 12.92 -1.94
N ARG A 80 12.36 13.86 -1.03
CA ARG A 80 13.71 14.25 -0.60
C ARG A 80 14.61 14.66 -1.76
N TRP A 81 14.05 15.35 -2.75
CA TRP A 81 14.77 15.85 -3.91
C TRP A 81 15.94 16.76 -3.51
N LYS A 82 17.12 16.50 -4.09
CA LYS A 82 18.35 17.30 -3.89
C LYS A 82 18.99 17.71 -5.22
N GLY A 83 18.22 17.64 -6.30
CA GLY A 83 18.69 17.84 -7.67
C GLY A 83 18.68 16.56 -8.52
N PRO A 84 19.00 16.69 -9.82
CA PRO A 84 18.96 15.60 -10.78
C PRO A 84 19.86 14.43 -10.41
N THR A 85 19.35 13.21 -10.61
CA THR A 85 20.10 11.97 -10.45
C THR A 85 20.18 11.19 -11.76
N LEU A 86 20.81 10.02 -11.76
CA LEU A 86 20.78 9.12 -12.92
C LEU A 86 19.35 8.68 -13.26
N TYR A 87 18.50 8.50 -12.25
CA TYR A 87 17.18 7.87 -12.37
C TYR A 87 15.99 8.85 -12.31
N THR A 88 16.20 10.04 -11.75
CA THR A 88 15.17 11.08 -11.62
C THR A 88 15.81 12.38 -12.11
N LYS A 89 15.48 12.76 -13.34
CA LYS A 89 16.17 13.84 -14.07
C LYS A 89 15.56 15.20 -13.74
N SER A 90 14.25 15.24 -13.56
CA SER A 90 13.50 16.41 -13.14
C SER A 90 12.81 16.16 -11.80
N PHE A 91 12.56 17.22 -11.04
CA PHE A 91 11.74 17.13 -9.85
C PHE A 91 10.30 16.68 -10.20
N ALA A 92 9.81 16.97 -11.42
CA ALA A 92 8.52 16.50 -11.92
C ALA A 92 8.45 14.97 -12.06
N ASP A 93 9.59 14.29 -12.20
CA ASP A 93 9.66 12.82 -12.27
C ASP A 93 9.53 12.14 -10.91
N THR A 94 9.39 12.92 -9.83
CA THR A 94 9.28 12.41 -8.46
C THR A 94 8.05 11.52 -8.32
N ARG A 95 8.31 10.32 -7.83
CA ARG A 95 7.30 9.29 -7.59
C ARG A 95 7.35 8.89 -6.13
N LEU A 96 6.22 8.99 -5.45
CA LEU A 96 6.07 8.47 -4.10
C LEU A 96 5.93 6.95 -4.19
N ARG A 97 6.58 6.23 -3.29
CA ARG A 97 6.57 4.76 -3.28
C ARG A 97 6.40 4.23 -1.88
N CYS A 98 5.64 3.17 -1.72
CA CYS A 98 5.60 2.42 -0.49
C CYS A 98 5.25 0.96 -0.78
N SER A 99 5.64 0.05 0.11
CA SER A 99 5.29 -1.36 -0.01
C SER A 99 4.40 -1.81 1.14
N GLY A 100 3.36 -2.58 0.81
CA GLY A 100 2.49 -3.27 1.76
C GLY A 100 2.96 -4.70 2.01
N VAL A 101 3.10 -5.04 3.29
CA VAL A 101 3.44 -6.36 3.84
C VAL A 101 2.25 -6.96 4.57
N ILE A 102 2.37 -8.21 4.99
CA ILE A 102 1.34 -8.91 5.76
C ILE A 102 0.92 -8.11 7.02
N PRO A 103 -0.40 -7.93 7.26
CA PRO A 103 -0.90 -7.37 8.51
C PRO A 103 -0.44 -8.16 9.74
N VAL A 104 -0.16 -7.46 10.85
CA VAL A 104 0.34 -8.10 12.08
C VAL A 104 -0.69 -9.05 12.66
N ALA A 105 -1.95 -8.61 12.72
CA ALA A 105 -3.06 -9.34 13.29
C ALA A 105 -4.37 -8.88 12.66
N GLY A 106 -5.45 -9.57 12.99
CA GLY A 106 -6.79 -9.24 12.53
C GLY A 106 -7.20 -9.99 11.27
N VAL A 107 -8.42 -9.70 10.83
CA VAL A 107 -9.14 -10.44 9.78
C VAL A 107 -8.43 -10.45 8.43
N PHE A 108 -7.59 -9.44 8.17
CA PHE A 108 -6.89 -9.25 6.90
C PHE A 108 -5.54 -9.95 6.82
N ARG A 109 -5.04 -10.51 7.94
CA ARG A 109 -3.78 -11.27 7.94
C ARG A 109 -3.88 -12.50 7.04
N ASP A 110 -4.98 -13.24 7.17
CA ASP A 110 -5.23 -14.47 6.42
C ASP A 110 -5.59 -14.18 4.95
N ASP A 111 -6.07 -12.97 4.67
CA ASP A 111 -6.39 -12.53 3.32
C ASP A 111 -5.10 -12.21 2.51
N PHE A 112 -3.95 -12.00 3.17
CA PHE A 112 -2.71 -11.61 2.51
C PHE A 112 -2.18 -12.66 1.52
N GLU A 113 -2.26 -13.95 1.85
CA GLU A 113 -1.84 -14.99 0.91
C GLU A 113 -2.67 -14.96 -0.39
N HIS A 114 -3.96 -14.61 -0.28
CA HIS A 114 -4.87 -14.47 -1.41
C HIS A 114 -4.54 -13.23 -2.22
N VAL A 115 -4.17 -12.12 -1.58
CA VAL A 115 -3.69 -10.91 -2.27
C VAL A 115 -2.50 -11.26 -3.18
N ILE A 116 -1.51 -11.98 -2.66
CA ILE A 116 -0.32 -12.35 -3.44
C ILE A 116 -0.68 -13.33 -4.57
N LYS A 117 -1.44 -14.39 -4.27
CA LYS A 117 -1.90 -15.38 -5.27
C LYS A 117 -2.72 -14.75 -6.40
N ASN A 118 -3.62 -13.83 -6.05
CA ASN A 118 -4.47 -13.13 -7.01
C ASN A 118 -3.65 -12.14 -7.86
N LEU A 119 -2.72 -11.39 -7.27
CA LEU A 119 -1.82 -10.53 -8.04
C LEU A 119 -0.92 -11.31 -8.99
N GLU A 120 -0.38 -12.46 -8.56
CA GLU A 120 0.36 -13.34 -9.46
C GLU A 120 -0.50 -13.83 -10.62
N SER A 121 -1.72 -14.27 -10.33
CA SER A 121 -2.67 -14.69 -11.36
C SER A 121 -2.97 -13.56 -12.36
N ILE A 122 -3.23 -12.34 -11.87
CA ILE A 122 -3.46 -11.16 -12.71
C ILE A 122 -2.25 -10.85 -13.62
N ARG A 123 -1.03 -10.92 -13.07
CA ARG A 123 0.21 -10.74 -13.86
C ARG A 123 0.32 -11.81 -14.95
N ASN A 124 -0.01 -13.05 -14.61
CA ASN A 124 0.10 -14.19 -15.53
C ASN A 124 -0.87 -14.13 -16.71
N MET A 125 -1.94 -13.33 -16.64
CA MET A 125 -2.89 -13.16 -17.75
C MET A 125 -2.27 -12.54 -19.00
N ILE A 126 -1.22 -11.72 -18.86
CA ILE A 126 -0.52 -11.07 -20.00
C ILE A 126 0.98 -11.35 -20.02
N ALA A 127 1.50 -12.01 -18.97
CA ALA A 127 2.92 -12.28 -18.86
C ALA A 127 3.44 -13.12 -20.02
N SER A 128 4.62 -12.75 -20.50
CA SER A 128 5.44 -13.64 -21.33
C SER A 128 6.27 -14.59 -20.44
N PRO A 129 6.96 -15.61 -20.99
CA PRO A 129 7.84 -16.52 -20.23
C PRO A 129 9.08 -15.87 -19.58
N ARG A 130 9.05 -14.55 -19.37
CA ARG A 130 10.18 -13.68 -19.07
C ARG A 130 10.20 -13.28 -17.59
N VAL A 131 11.25 -12.53 -17.22
CA VAL A 131 11.41 -11.94 -15.89
C VAL A 131 10.29 -10.94 -15.64
N LYS A 132 9.63 -11.05 -14.48
CA LYS A 132 8.55 -10.16 -14.06
C LYS A 132 9.02 -9.33 -12.87
N ARG A 133 8.78 -8.01 -12.89
CA ARG A 133 9.13 -7.11 -11.77
C ARG A 133 8.08 -6.03 -11.54
N GLY A 134 8.24 -5.28 -10.45
CA GLY A 134 7.46 -4.08 -10.17
C GLY A 134 6.49 -4.27 -8.99
N VAL A 135 5.24 -4.64 -9.26
CA VAL A 135 4.16 -4.71 -8.23
C VAL A 135 4.41 -5.72 -7.12
N LEU A 136 5.00 -6.87 -7.40
CA LEU A 136 5.41 -7.85 -6.40
C LEU A 136 6.93 -7.86 -6.30
N VAL A 137 7.44 -7.68 -5.09
CA VAL A 137 8.88 -7.66 -4.80
C VAL A 137 9.19 -8.50 -3.55
N PRO A 138 10.40 -9.04 -3.41
CA PRO A 138 10.80 -9.74 -2.18
C PRO A 138 10.68 -8.85 -0.94
N VAL A 139 10.33 -9.46 0.19
CA VAL A 139 10.43 -8.80 1.50
C VAL A 139 11.88 -8.44 1.83
N GLU A 140 12.08 -7.33 2.52
CA GLU A 140 13.41 -6.93 2.99
C GLU A 140 13.69 -7.46 4.40
N THR A 141 14.97 -7.49 4.80
CA THR A 141 15.35 -7.86 6.16
C THR A 141 14.65 -6.96 7.19
N GLY A 142 13.91 -7.58 8.09
CA GLY A 142 13.16 -6.87 9.14
C GLY A 142 11.70 -6.57 8.80
N ASP A 143 11.27 -6.79 7.56
CA ASP A 143 9.83 -6.81 7.23
C ASP A 143 9.16 -8.08 7.80
N PRO A 144 7.91 -7.99 8.26
CA PRO A 144 7.05 -9.15 8.45
C PRO A 144 6.96 -9.97 7.16
N THR A 145 7.13 -11.28 7.26
CA THR A 145 7.03 -12.20 6.12
C THR A 145 6.00 -13.30 6.39
N ASP A 146 5.37 -13.75 5.33
CA ASP A 146 4.60 -14.98 5.26
C ASP A 146 5.37 -16.01 4.42
N GLU A 147 4.68 -17.09 4.01
CA GLU A 147 5.24 -18.12 3.13
C GLU A 147 5.59 -17.60 1.73
N SER A 148 4.84 -16.61 1.23
CA SER A 148 5.08 -16.03 -0.10
C SER A 148 6.42 -15.28 -0.16
N LYS A 149 6.87 -14.71 0.98
CA LYS A 149 8.06 -13.85 1.07
C LYS A 149 8.04 -12.68 0.09
N LEU A 150 6.84 -12.22 -0.26
CA LEU A 150 6.61 -11.09 -1.16
C LEU A 150 5.91 -9.95 -0.43
N LYS A 151 6.10 -8.73 -0.96
CA LYS A 151 5.38 -7.52 -0.59
C LYS A 151 4.83 -6.84 -1.85
N VAL A 152 3.77 -6.06 -1.68
CA VAL A 152 3.09 -5.35 -2.77
C VAL A 152 3.61 -3.92 -2.84
N LYS A 153 4.24 -3.55 -3.94
CA LYS A 153 4.82 -2.21 -4.15
C LYS A 153 3.83 -1.30 -4.87
N PHE A 154 3.56 -0.16 -4.25
CA PHE A 154 2.71 0.90 -4.75
C PHE A 154 3.53 2.12 -5.20
N GLN A 155 2.97 2.85 -6.16
CA GLN A 155 3.55 4.08 -6.68
C GLN A 155 2.47 5.16 -6.83
N HIS A 156 2.84 6.41 -6.59
CA HIS A 156 2.03 7.57 -6.91
C HIS A 156 2.87 8.60 -7.66
N ILE A 157 2.28 9.23 -8.70
CA ILE A 157 2.94 10.28 -9.49
C ILE A 157 2.52 11.61 -8.89
N LEU A 158 3.50 12.37 -8.41
CA LEU A 158 3.23 13.55 -7.62
C LEU A 158 2.92 14.80 -8.47
N PHE A 159 3.60 14.97 -9.59
CA PHE A 159 3.44 16.12 -10.48
C PHE A 159 2.89 15.68 -11.83
N LYS A 160 1.86 16.37 -12.32
CA LYS A 160 1.19 16.10 -13.60
C LYS A 160 1.19 17.37 -14.44
N GLU A 161 1.39 17.21 -15.75
CA GLU A 161 1.31 18.34 -16.69
C GLU A 161 -0.11 18.92 -16.71
N LYS A 162 -0.21 20.25 -16.82
CA LYS A 162 -1.51 20.94 -16.84
C LYS A 162 -2.27 20.72 -18.15
N ASP A 163 -1.54 20.74 -19.26
CA ASP A 163 -2.06 20.55 -20.61
C ASP A 163 -1.45 19.27 -21.20
N PRO A 164 -1.88 18.09 -20.74
CA PRO A 164 -1.40 16.85 -21.34
C PRO A 164 -1.82 16.85 -22.81
N ILE A 165 -0.88 16.51 -23.71
CA ILE A 165 -1.18 16.29 -25.14
C ILE A 165 -2.37 15.33 -25.22
N GLU A 166 -3.44 15.71 -25.92
CA GLU A 166 -4.62 14.87 -26.13
C GLU A 166 -4.21 13.54 -26.77
N GLY A 167 -4.44 12.43 -26.05
CA GLY A 167 -4.08 11.08 -26.48
C GLY A 167 -3.45 10.30 -25.33
N GLY A 168 -4.25 9.56 -24.58
CA GLY A 168 -3.83 8.94 -23.33
C GLY A 168 -5.01 8.50 -22.48
N VAL A 169 -5.20 7.19 -22.29
CA VAL A 169 -6.02 6.68 -21.19
C VAL A 169 -5.43 7.19 -19.88
N ARG A 170 -6.17 8.08 -19.20
CA ARG A 170 -5.80 8.51 -17.86
C ARG A 170 -5.79 7.27 -16.96
N THR A 171 -4.61 6.90 -16.50
CA THR A 171 -4.42 5.74 -15.60
C THR A 171 -5.17 5.89 -14.28
N ARG A 172 -5.58 7.12 -13.95
CA ARG A 172 -6.29 7.46 -12.71
C ARG A 172 -7.04 8.79 -12.86
N ALA A 173 -8.15 8.94 -12.12
CA ALA A 173 -8.74 10.25 -11.87
C ALA A 173 -7.75 11.16 -11.10
N SER A 174 -7.62 12.42 -11.52
CA SER A 174 -6.80 13.40 -10.77
C SER A 174 -7.45 13.68 -9.42
N THR A 175 -6.66 13.70 -8.35
CA THR A 175 -7.13 14.07 -7.00
C THR A 175 -6.89 15.54 -6.66
N ARG A 176 -6.40 16.31 -7.63
CA ARG A 176 -6.18 17.76 -7.50
C ARG A 176 -7.41 18.53 -6.99
N SER A 177 -8.64 18.10 -7.31
CA SER A 177 -9.88 18.76 -6.85
C SER A 177 -10.37 18.30 -5.48
N GLN A 178 -9.76 17.27 -4.90
CA GLN A 178 -10.20 16.65 -3.64
C GLN A 178 -9.46 17.20 -2.41
N HIS A 179 -8.48 18.08 -2.63
CA HIS A 179 -7.52 18.49 -1.61
C HIS A 179 -7.18 19.99 -1.69
N PRO A 180 -6.79 20.62 -0.57
CA PRO A 180 -6.46 22.05 -0.52
C PRO A 180 -5.03 22.37 -0.99
N TRP A 181 -4.22 21.35 -1.33
CA TRP A 181 -2.82 21.52 -1.71
C TRP A 181 -2.68 21.85 -3.21
N THR A 182 -1.89 22.88 -3.48
CA THR A 182 -1.56 23.41 -4.79
C THR A 182 -0.04 23.56 -4.91
N MET A 183 0.45 23.97 -6.07
CA MET A 183 1.87 24.27 -6.26
C MET A 183 2.37 25.41 -5.34
N ASP A 184 1.47 26.28 -4.87
CA ASP A 184 1.82 27.45 -4.04
C ASP A 184 2.08 27.11 -2.57
N ASN A 185 1.42 26.08 -2.06
CA ASN A 185 1.49 25.67 -0.66
C ASN A 185 2.01 24.23 -0.50
N TRP A 186 2.63 23.68 -1.54
CA TRP A 186 3.20 22.33 -1.49
C TRP A 186 4.43 22.29 -0.58
N PRO A 187 4.49 21.41 0.43
CA PRO A 187 5.62 21.39 1.35
C PRO A 187 6.87 20.80 0.69
N VAL A 188 7.97 21.54 0.80
CA VAL A 188 9.30 21.17 0.33
C VAL A 188 10.32 21.41 1.44
N THR A 189 11.32 20.53 1.57
CA THR A 189 12.28 20.57 2.68
C THR A 189 13.68 21.03 2.26
N SER A 190 13.98 21.06 0.96
CA SER A 190 15.30 21.44 0.43
C SER A 190 15.21 22.66 -0.48
N VAL A 191 16.27 23.48 -0.48
CA VAL A 191 16.40 24.64 -1.39
C VAL A 191 16.28 24.21 -2.85
N ALA A 192 16.92 23.09 -3.22
CA ALA A 192 16.85 22.54 -4.57
C ALA A 192 15.42 22.12 -4.99
N ALA A 193 14.61 21.62 -4.05
CA ALA A 193 13.21 21.29 -4.32
C ALA A 193 12.37 22.56 -4.45
N GLU A 194 12.62 23.57 -3.63
CA GLU A 194 11.93 24.86 -3.70
C GLU A 194 12.18 25.59 -5.03
N GLU A 195 13.43 25.63 -5.49
CA GLU A 195 13.79 26.20 -6.80
C GLU A 195 13.13 25.42 -7.93
N ALA A 196 13.25 24.09 -7.92
CA ALA A 196 12.63 23.25 -8.96
C ALA A 196 11.09 23.34 -8.97
N LEU A 197 10.45 23.53 -7.80
CA LEU A 197 9.01 23.74 -7.69
C LEU A 197 8.57 25.04 -8.36
N LYS A 198 9.34 26.13 -8.16
CA LYS A 198 9.10 27.42 -8.81
C LYS A 198 9.21 27.30 -10.34
N ASP A 199 10.24 26.60 -10.81
CA ASP A 199 10.49 26.42 -12.24
C ASP A 199 9.42 25.58 -12.95
N MET A 200 8.91 24.53 -12.28
CA MET A 200 7.90 23.64 -12.88
C MET A 200 6.46 24.20 -12.80
N LYS A 201 6.21 25.16 -11.91
CA LYS A 201 4.87 25.71 -11.63
C LYS A 201 4.09 26.17 -12.88
N PRO A 202 4.71 26.71 -13.95
CA PRO A 202 3.98 27.08 -15.16
C PRO A 202 3.34 25.87 -15.85
N THR A 203 4.07 24.76 -15.98
CA THR A 203 3.71 23.60 -16.81
C THR A 203 3.10 22.44 -16.02
N TYR A 204 3.39 22.32 -14.72
CA TYR A 204 2.92 21.22 -13.88
C TYR A 204 1.94 21.69 -12.79
N GLY A 205 1.04 20.79 -12.41
CA GLY A 205 0.25 20.85 -11.19
C GLY A 205 0.58 19.69 -10.28
N VAL A 206 0.43 19.89 -8.97
CA VAL A 206 0.57 18.82 -7.99
C VAL A 206 -0.71 17.97 -7.94
N ASP A 207 -0.52 16.66 -7.82
CA ASP A 207 -1.54 15.67 -7.52
C ASP A 207 -1.14 15.00 -6.21
N PRO A 208 -1.68 15.44 -5.05
CA PRO A 208 -1.29 14.91 -3.75
C PRO A 208 -1.54 13.40 -3.63
N LEU A 209 -0.84 12.72 -2.72
CA LEU A 209 -1.16 11.32 -2.40
C LEU A 209 -2.56 11.30 -1.75
N PRO A 210 -3.52 10.53 -2.28
CA PRO A 210 -4.88 10.44 -1.77
C PRO A 210 -4.93 9.64 -0.46
N LEU A 211 -4.33 10.18 0.60
CA LEU A 211 -4.23 9.53 1.89
C LEU A 211 -5.22 10.15 2.87
N TYR A 212 -6.04 9.29 3.46
CA TYR A 212 -7.05 9.65 4.44
C TYR A 212 -6.81 8.93 5.76
N ASP A 213 -7.10 9.60 6.86
CA ASP A 213 -7.06 8.98 8.19
C ASP A 213 -8.31 8.12 8.44
N SER A 214 -8.41 7.55 9.64
CA SER A 214 -9.54 6.69 10.04
C SER A 214 -10.89 7.42 10.11
N GLU A 215 -10.88 8.76 10.09
CA GLU A 215 -12.09 9.59 10.07
C GLU A 215 -12.44 10.04 8.64
N GLY A 216 -11.67 9.60 7.64
CA GLY A 216 -11.86 9.99 6.24
C GLY A 216 -11.36 11.41 5.94
N LYS A 217 -10.54 12.01 6.81
CA LYS A 217 -9.96 13.33 6.59
C LYS A 217 -8.64 13.21 5.81
N PRO A 218 -8.39 14.07 4.81
CA PRO A 218 -7.10 14.11 4.13
C PRO A 218 -5.93 14.34 5.10
N VAL A 219 -4.92 13.48 5.01
CA VAL A 219 -3.67 13.60 5.77
C VAL A 219 -2.79 14.68 5.15
N ASP A 220 -2.19 15.53 5.98
CA ASP A 220 -1.27 16.56 5.49
C ASP A 220 0.01 15.93 4.87
N PRO A 221 0.50 16.42 3.71
CA PRO A 221 1.65 15.85 3.02
C PRO A 221 2.92 15.76 3.87
N GLU A 222 3.15 16.67 4.81
CA GLU A 222 4.29 16.58 5.75
C GLU A 222 4.21 15.34 6.65
N LEU A 223 3.01 14.78 6.79
CA LEU A 223 2.71 13.68 7.69
C LEU A 223 2.57 12.34 6.98
N TYR A 224 2.63 12.29 5.65
CA TYR A 224 2.45 11.05 4.88
C TYR A 224 3.34 9.91 5.39
N HIS A 225 4.64 10.15 5.50
CA HIS A 225 5.59 9.12 5.92
C HIS A 225 5.30 8.61 7.34
N ARG A 226 5.17 9.53 8.31
CA ARG A 226 4.95 9.14 9.71
C ARG A 226 3.59 8.46 9.93
N SER A 227 2.59 8.80 9.12
CA SER A 227 1.23 8.25 9.25
C SER A 227 1.11 6.88 8.58
N LEU A 228 1.87 6.63 7.50
CA LEU A 228 1.84 5.36 6.78
C LEU A 228 2.74 4.30 7.42
N VAL A 229 3.95 4.63 7.88
CA VAL A 229 4.91 3.63 8.35
C VAL A 229 4.30 2.74 9.44
N GLY A 230 4.21 1.44 9.15
CA GLY A 230 3.69 0.43 10.06
C GLY A 230 2.17 0.42 10.24
N ALA A 231 1.44 1.35 9.63
CA ALA A 231 -0.02 1.42 9.68
C ALA A 231 -0.66 0.33 8.82
N THR A 232 -1.85 -0.13 9.22
CA THR A 232 -2.71 -0.95 8.36
C THR A 232 -3.60 -0.04 7.54
N VAL A 233 -3.56 -0.23 6.23
CA VAL A 233 -4.11 0.68 5.24
C VAL A 233 -4.95 -0.12 4.26
N GLU A 234 -6.15 0.38 4.00
CA GLU A 234 -6.91 0.02 2.80
C GLU A 234 -6.28 0.75 1.62
N VAL A 235 -5.79 0.02 0.63
CA VAL A 235 -5.19 0.57 -0.59
C VAL A 235 -6.07 0.21 -1.77
N ARG A 236 -6.48 1.24 -2.52
CA ARG A 236 -7.09 1.12 -3.82
C ARG A 236 -6.10 1.53 -4.88
N PHE A 237 -6.01 0.74 -5.94
CA PHE A 237 -4.99 0.95 -6.95
C PHE A 237 -5.41 0.35 -8.30
N ASN A 238 -4.94 0.96 -9.37
CA ASN A 238 -5.00 0.40 -10.71
C ASN A 238 -3.66 -0.25 -11.07
N LEU A 239 -3.69 -1.21 -11.99
CA LEU A 239 -2.50 -1.92 -12.43
C LEU A 239 -2.18 -1.60 -13.89
N CYS A 240 -0.95 -1.23 -14.16
CA CYS A 240 -0.43 -1.05 -15.52
C CYS A 240 0.71 -2.02 -15.80
N HIS A 241 0.87 -2.39 -17.06
CA HIS A 241 1.89 -3.31 -17.55
C HIS A 241 2.62 -2.70 -18.74
N TRP A 242 3.95 -2.78 -18.72
CA TRP A 242 4.79 -2.49 -19.87
C TRP A 242 5.73 -3.64 -20.13
N ARG A 243 5.98 -3.89 -21.41
CA ARG A 243 7.07 -4.76 -21.84
C ARG A 243 8.30 -3.89 -22.13
N ILE A 244 9.32 -4.01 -21.30
CA ILE A 244 10.57 -3.26 -21.45
C ILE A 244 11.67 -4.26 -21.72
N MET A 245 12.21 -4.24 -22.94
CA MET A 245 13.21 -5.22 -23.41
C MET A 245 12.73 -6.67 -23.16
N ASN A 246 13.40 -7.38 -22.26
CA ASN A 246 13.12 -8.77 -21.91
C ASN A 246 12.42 -8.93 -20.56
N GLU A 247 11.73 -7.89 -20.09
CA GLU A 247 11.05 -7.86 -18.80
C GLU A 247 9.60 -7.41 -18.93
N ASP A 248 8.73 -8.05 -18.15
CA ASP A 248 7.36 -7.59 -17.91
C ASP A 248 7.35 -6.75 -16.61
N VAL A 249 7.05 -5.46 -16.75
CA VAL A 249 7.05 -4.48 -15.66
C VAL A 249 5.62 -4.13 -15.30
N TYR A 250 5.25 -4.41 -14.06
CA TYR A 250 3.90 -4.13 -13.53
C TYR A 250 3.98 -3.02 -12.50
N VAL A 251 3.11 -2.01 -12.59
CA VAL A 251 3.08 -0.89 -11.64
C VAL A 251 1.69 -0.77 -11.06
N ALA A 252 1.58 -0.80 -9.72
CA ALA A 252 0.37 -0.50 -8.99
C ALA A 252 0.32 0.99 -8.65
N TYR A 253 -0.54 1.73 -9.35
CA TYR A 253 -0.73 3.14 -9.09
C TYR A 253 -1.80 3.34 -8.03
N VAL A 254 -1.46 4.07 -6.97
CA VAL A 254 -2.40 4.38 -5.89
C VAL A 254 -3.52 5.24 -6.42
N ASP A 255 -4.75 4.78 -6.25
CA ASP A 255 -5.97 5.54 -6.46
C ASP A 255 -6.47 6.21 -5.18
N ASN A 256 -6.43 5.47 -4.06
CA ASN A 256 -6.83 5.93 -2.74
C ASN A 256 -6.14 5.10 -1.64
N MET A 257 -5.83 5.73 -0.50
CA MET A 257 -5.37 5.08 0.72
C MET A 257 -6.15 5.57 1.94
N CYS A 258 -6.67 4.64 2.74
CA CYS A 258 -7.32 4.95 4.02
C CYS A 258 -6.62 4.21 5.16
N ILE A 259 -6.17 4.95 6.18
CA ILE A 259 -5.62 4.37 7.40
C ILE A 259 -6.77 3.74 8.18
N LEU A 260 -6.70 2.42 8.37
CA LEU A 260 -7.73 1.71 9.10
C LEU A 260 -7.45 1.79 10.61
N PRO A 261 -8.47 2.07 11.44
CA PRO A 261 -8.36 1.98 12.89
C PRO A 261 -8.39 0.50 13.28
N VAL A 262 -7.38 -0.28 12.89
CA VAL A 262 -7.32 -1.69 13.27
C VAL A 262 -7.03 -1.74 14.76
N PRO A 263 -7.90 -2.36 15.57
CA PRO A 263 -7.66 -2.49 17.00
C PRO A 263 -6.32 -3.20 17.19
N ALA A 264 -5.50 -2.70 18.10
CA ALA A 264 -4.30 -3.38 18.58
C ALA A 264 -4.71 -4.62 19.39
N THR A 265 -5.48 -5.54 18.81
CA THR A 265 -5.94 -6.75 19.48
C THR A 265 -4.82 -7.76 19.49
N VAL A 266 -4.13 -7.73 20.63
CA VAL A 266 -3.38 -8.81 21.27
C VAL A 266 -2.20 -9.34 20.44
N LEU A 267 -1.11 -8.55 20.43
CA LEU A 267 0.18 -9.21 20.59
C LEU A 267 0.09 -10.01 21.90
N PRO A 268 0.30 -11.34 21.92
CA PRO A 268 0.71 -11.96 23.17
C PRO A 268 1.99 -11.24 23.56
N SER A 269 1.93 -10.42 24.61
CA SER A 269 3.15 -9.89 25.23
C SER A 269 4.08 -11.08 25.41
N PRO A 270 5.37 -10.99 25.05
CA PRO A 270 6.30 -12.06 25.33
C PRO A 270 6.22 -12.26 26.84
N ALA A 271 5.70 -13.42 27.24
CA ALA A 271 5.54 -13.77 28.64
C ALA A 271 6.91 -13.52 29.28
N LYS A 272 6.99 -12.52 30.18
CA LYS A 272 8.10 -12.42 31.11
C LYS A 272 8.19 -13.81 31.71
N LYS A 273 9.25 -14.54 31.39
CA LYS A 273 9.71 -15.72 32.13
C LYS A 273 9.78 -15.26 33.59
N ARG A 274 8.69 -15.42 34.35
CA ARG A 274 8.75 -15.43 35.79
C ARG A 274 9.59 -16.65 36.08
N ARG A 275 10.87 -16.40 36.41
CA ARG A 275 11.65 -17.36 37.18
C ARG A 275 10.74 -17.81 38.32
N SER A 276 10.36 -19.07 38.29
CA SER A 276 9.84 -19.78 39.45
C SER A 276 10.94 -19.70 40.51
N VAL A 277 10.90 -18.65 41.32
CA VAL A 277 11.49 -18.71 42.65
C VAL A 277 10.52 -19.57 43.42
N GLN A 278 10.90 -20.83 43.65
CA GLN A 278 10.23 -21.66 44.64
C GLN A 278 10.24 -20.86 45.95
N ALA A 279 9.06 -20.49 46.42
CA ALA A 279 8.90 -20.02 47.78
C ALA A 279 9.15 -21.24 48.67
N GLU A 280 10.32 -21.28 49.33
CA GLU A 280 10.52 -22.16 50.47
C GLU A 280 9.46 -21.82 51.51
N HIS A 281 8.70 -22.85 51.89
CA HIS A 281 7.71 -22.76 52.95
C HIS A 281 8.46 -22.73 54.29
N PRO A 282 8.37 -21.66 55.09
CA PRO A 282 8.88 -21.70 56.45
C PRO A 282 7.91 -22.56 57.27
N LEU A 283 8.44 -23.34 58.22
CA LEU A 283 7.75 -24.28 59.12
C LEU A 283 7.77 -25.75 58.66
N SER A 284 8.88 -26.44 58.93
CA SER A 284 8.87 -27.74 59.65
C SER A 284 10.29 -28.17 60.06
N PRO A 285 10.44 -28.94 61.15
CA PRO A 285 11.41 -28.63 62.19
C PRO A 285 12.74 -29.39 62.10
N SER A 286 13.75 -28.78 62.70
CA SER A 286 15.08 -29.30 62.95
C SER A 286 15.14 -30.35 64.08
N LYS A 287 16.23 -31.15 64.03
CA LYS A 287 16.80 -32.12 65.01
C LYS A 287 16.57 -33.59 64.59
N ARG A 288 17.58 -34.45 64.50
CA ARG A 288 18.64 -34.72 65.50
C ARG A 288 19.91 -35.33 64.88
N LEU A 289 20.98 -35.17 65.65
CA LEU A 289 22.37 -35.58 65.47
C LEU A 289 22.60 -37.01 66.01
N ARG A 290 23.72 -37.64 65.56
CA ARG A 290 24.42 -38.86 66.05
C ARG A 290 23.85 -40.18 65.51
N HIS A 291 24.64 -41.16 65.06
CA HIS A 291 26.05 -41.52 65.33
C HIS A 291 26.84 -41.79 64.05
#